data_AF-A0A1V3L598-F1
#
_entry.id   AF-A0A1V3L598-F1
#
_cell.length_a   1.000
_cell.length_b   1.000
_cell.length_c   1.000
_cell.angle_alpha   90.00
_cell.angle_beta   90.00
_cell.angle_gamma   90.00
#
_symmetry.space_group_name_H-M   'P 1'
#
loop_
_entity.id
_entity.type
_entity.pdbx_description
1 polymer ?
#
loop_
_entity_poly.entity_id
_entity_poly.type
_entity_poly.pdbx_seq_one_letter_code
_entity_poly.pdbx_strand_id
1 'polypeptide(L)'
;MFKSILLKLFGKNEQEKLKPDIGIEITETRMREDAPPITAEEILFKKAFLVKIKEALSRYDFIKKDKLEFLAKRILDGSYNQGEVLSLQEKKSLNLNTRAKYSKELIECFLSVETLKFDPKDFCRNLQYTERSIVWVTREINRLKQVGFIDEVRLSGIGDVGDWDEKIVKIDKIPPFPIIDYTKEQGLFFINGHINPF
;
A
#
# COMPACT_ATOMS: atom_id res chain seq x y z
N MET A 1 0.67 -56.45 29.66
CA MET A 1 1.52 -56.52 28.45
C MET A 1 0.63 -56.19 27.25
N PHE A 2 0.74 -55.12 26.47
CA PHE A 2 1.78 -54.12 26.23
C PHE A 2 1.11 -52.74 26.09
N LYS A 3 1.23 -51.89 27.12
CA LYS A 3 1.28 -50.44 26.94
C LYS A 3 2.71 -50.15 26.46
N SER A 4 2.94 -49.75 25.21
CA SER A 4 4.13 -48.94 24.84
C SER A 4 4.33 -48.61 23.35
N ILE A 5 3.54 -49.11 22.39
CA ILE A 5 3.93 -48.98 20.97
C ILE A 5 3.40 -47.70 20.28
N LEU A 6 2.35 -47.05 20.81
CA LEU A 6 1.81 -45.82 20.21
C LEU A 6 2.39 -44.50 20.75
N LEU A 7 3.29 -44.55 21.74
CA LEU A 7 3.82 -43.35 22.40
C LEU A 7 5.21 -42.90 21.91
N LYS A 8 5.74 -43.47 20.83
CA LYS A 8 7.12 -43.23 20.40
C LYS A 8 7.32 -42.69 18.98
N LEU A 9 6.26 -42.34 18.25
CA LEU A 9 6.48 -41.90 16.87
C LEU A 9 6.39 -40.40 16.61
N PHE A 10 5.55 -39.58 17.24
CA PHE A 10 5.56 -38.15 16.88
C PHE A 10 5.22 -37.23 18.05
N GLY A 11 6.09 -37.27 19.07
CA GLY A 11 6.30 -36.12 19.95
C GLY A 11 7.37 -35.23 19.36
N LYS A 12 6.96 -34.15 18.68
CA LYS A 12 7.71 -32.88 18.62
C LYS A 12 6.79 -31.80 18.08
N ASN A 13 6.45 -30.87 18.97
CA ASN A 13 5.91 -29.56 18.65
C ASN A 13 6.88 -28.83 17.72
N GLU A 14 6.51 -28.60 16.47
CA GLU A 14 6.95 -27.41 15.74
C GLU A 14 5.76 -26.89 14.94
N GLN A 15 5.23 -25.75 15.38
CA GLN A 15 4.40 -24.91 14.54
C GLN A 15 5.27 -24.42 13.38
N GLU A 16 5.22 -25.10 12.24
CA GLU A 16 5.69 -24.53 10.98
C GLU A 16 4.79 -23.33 10.63
N LYS A 17 5.13 -22.17 11.18
CA LYS A 17 4.75 -20.89 10.59
C LYS A 17 5.42 -20.83 9.23
N LEU A 18 4.67 -21.09 8.18
CA LEU A 18 5.00 -20.68 6.82
C LEU A 18 5.35 -19.18 6.84
N LYS A 19 6.64 -18.87 6.87
CA LYS A 19 7.14 -17.55 6.52
C LYS A 19 7.00 -17.45 5.00
N PRO A 20 6.30 -16.45 4.46
CA PRO A 20 6.49 -16.11 3.06
C PRO A 20 7.92 -15.56 2.94
N ASP A 21 8.81 -16.37 2.39
CA ASP A 21 10.13 -15.93 1.94
C ASP A 21 9.93 -15.10 0.68
N ILE A 22 9.64 -13.82 0.88
CA ILE A 22 9.70 -12.81 -0.17
C ILE A 22 10.93 -11.98 0.18
N GLY A 23 12.06 -12.37 -0.41
CA GLY A 23 13.30 -11.63 -0.39
C GLY A 23 13.09 -10.24 -0.99
N ILE A 24 12.73 -9.28 -0.14
CA ILE A 24 12.89 -7.87 -0.46
C ILE A 24 14.35 -7.57 -0.17
N GLU A 25 15.17 -7.57 -1.21
CA GLU A 25 16.45 -6.87 -1.15
C GLU A 25 16.10 -5.39 -0.97
N ILE A 26 16.12 -4.96 0.29
CA ILE A 26 16.10 -3.55 0.67
C ILE A 26 17.42 -3.04 0.14
N THR A 27 17.40 -2.32 -0.99
CA THR A 27 18.57 -1.60 -1.45
C THR A 27 19.06 -0.76 -0.28
N GLU A 28 20.22 -1.10 0.27
CA GLU A 28 20.90 -0.34 1.31
C GLU A 28 21.22 1.03 0.74
N THR A 29 20.22 1.90 0.77
CA THR A 29 20.41 3.31 0.58
C THR A 29 21.22 3.72 1.79
N ARG A 30 22.52 4.05 1.61
CA ARG A 30 23.42 4.51 2.68
C ARG A 30 22.63 5.42 3.62
N MET A 31 22.22 4.87 4.76
CA MET A 31 21.59 5.68 5.79
C MET A 31 22.70 6.59 6.29
N ARG A 32 22.44 7.90 6.35
CA ARG A 32 23.31 8.79 7.12
C ARG A 32 23.40 8.19 8.53
N GLU A 33 24.60 8.13 9.11
CA GLU A 33 24.81 7.57 10.46
C GLU A 33 23.90 8.25 11.51
N ASP A 34 23.40 9.44 11.21
CA ASP A 34 22.49 10.24 12.03
C ASP A 34 20.99 9.92 11.84
N ALA A 35 20.62 8.99 10.97
CA ALA A 35 19.21 8.66 10.73
C ALA A 35 18.68 7.76 11.87
N PRO A 36 17.50 8.05 12.44
CA PRO A 36 16.92 7.21 13.48
C PRO A 36 16.72 5.79 12.94
N PRO A 37 16.97 4.75 13.76
CA PRO A 37 16.80 3.36 13.34
C PRO A 37 15.34 3.14 12.93
N ILE A 38 15.15 2.47 11.78
CA ILE A 38 13.83 2.08 11.30
C ILE A 38 13.22 1.12 12.33
N THR A 39 12.05 1.46 12.87
CA THR A 39 11.38 0.62 13.87
C THR A 39 10.83 -0.67 13.24
N ALA A 40 10.67 -1.73 14.03
CA ALA A 40 10.02 -2.96 13.56
C ALA A 40 8.61 -2.69 13.01
N GLU A 41 7.89 -1.73 13.60
CA GLU A 41 6.58 -1.29 13.13
C GLU A 41 6.63 -0.62 11.75
N GLU A 42 7.65 0.20 11.50
CA GLU A 42 7.84 0.84 10.20
C GLU A 42 8.18 -0.19 9.11
N ILE A 43 8.98 -1.21 9.44
CA ILE A 43 9.24 -2.34 8.53
C ILE A 43 7.96 -3.08 8.20
N LEU A 44 7.13 -3.41 9.19
CA LEU A 44 5.85 -4.08 8.98
C LEU A 44 4.89 -3.23 8.14
N PHE A 45 4.85 -1.92 8.38
CA PHE A 45 4.05 -0.98 7.60
C PHE A 45 4.50 -0.97 6.13
N LYS A 46 5.80 -0.80 5.87
CA LYS A 46 6.36 -0.78 4.51
C LYS A 46 6.09 -2.10 3.77
N LYS A 47 6.19 -3.24 4.45
CA LYS A 47 5.85 -4.55 3.88
C LYS A 47 4.37 -4.63 3.49
N ALA A 48 3.46 -4.30 4.40
CA ALA A 48 2.03 -4.33 4.13
C ALA A 48 1.65 -3.36 2.99
N PHE A 49 2.25 -2.17 2.98
CA PHE A 49 2.02 -1.17 1.94
C PHE A 49 2.54 -1.60 0.57
N LEU A 50 3.72 -2.22 0.50
CA LEU A 50 4.24 -2.76 -0.75
C LEU A 50 3.32 -3.85 -1.33
N VAL A 51 2.80 -4.75 -0.49
CA VAL A 51 1.84 -5.77 -0.95
C VAL A 51 0.60 -5.10 -1.55
N LYS A 52 0.04 -4.10 -0.86
CA LYS A 52 -1.13 -3.36 -1.35
C LYS A 52 -0.89 -2.64 -2.67
N ILE A 53 0.26 -2.01 -2.85
CA ILE A 53 0.62 -1.37 -4.12
C ILE A 53 0.69 -2.42 -5.24
N LYS A 54 1.29 -3.59 -5.00
CA LYS A 54 1.40 -4.65 -6.02
C LYS A 54 0.03 -5.20 -6.40
N GLU A 55 -0.82 -5.48 -5.41
CA GLU A 55 -2.21 -5.89 -5.60
C GLU A 55 -3.02 -4.84 -6.38
N ALA A 56 -2.76 -3.56 -6.15
CA ALA A 56 -3.40 -2.45 -6.86
C ALA A 56 -2.96 -2.37 -8.33
N LEU A 57 -1.65 -2.37 -8.57
CA LEU A 57 -1.06 -2.27 -9.90
C LEU A 57 -1.41 -3.48 -10.80
N SER A 58 -1.52 -4.68 -10.22
CA SER A 58 -1.78 -5.90 -10.99
C SER A 58 -3.13 -5.87 -11.70
N ARG A 59 -4.11 -5.11 -11.19
CA ARG A 59 -5.47 -4.95 -11.76
C ARG A 59 -5.51 -4.15 -13.07
N TYR A 60 -4.48 -3.36 -13.37
CA TYR A 60 -4.45 -2.51 -14.55
C TYR A 60 -3.69 -3.17 -15.69
N ASP A 61 -4.27 -3.17 -16.87
CA ASP A 61 -3.69 -3.72 -18.10
C ASP A 61 -2.62 -2.80 -18.70
N PHE A 62 -2.76 -1.48 -18.54
CA PHE A 62 -1.78 -0.48 -18.97
C PHE A 62 -0.47 -0.49 -18.16
N ILE A 63 -0.35 -1.31 -17.10
CA ILE A 63 0.90 -1.48 -16.34
C ILE A 63 1.68 -2.67 -16.89
N LYS A 64 2.92 -2.43 -17.30
CA LYS A 64 3.84 -3.49 -17.74
C LYS A 64 4.16 -4.44 -16.60
N LYS A 65 3.86 -5.73 -16.78
CA LYS A 65 3.95 -6.74 -15.71
C LYS A 65 5.40 -7.03 -15.30
N ASP A 66 6.35 -6.94 -16.22
CA ASP A 66 7.80 -7.05 -15.95
C ASP A 66 8.36 -5.86 -15.18
N LYS A 67 7.67 -4.70 -15.19
CA LYS A 67 8.05 -3.48 -14.45
C LYS A 67 7.27 -3.29 -13.14
N LEU A 68 6.34 -4.19 -12.81
CA LEU A 68 5.45 -4.05 -11.65
C LEU A 68 6.24 -3.93 -10.34
N GLU A 69 7.23 -4.79 -10.12
CA GLU A 69 8.06 -4.76 -8.91
C GLU A 69 8.79 -3.41 -8.77
N PHE A 70 9.38 -2.95 -9.86
CA PHE A 70 10.09 -1.68 -9.92
C PHE A 70 9.17 -0.51 -9.59
N LEU A 71 8.01 -0.42 -10.26
CA LEU A 71 7.05 0.65 -10.02
C LEU A 71 6.52 0.62 -8.59
N ALA A 72 6.23 -0.57 -8.04
CA ALA A 72 5.73 -0.71 -6.68
C ALA A 72 6.72 -0.19 -5.63
N LYS A 73 8.01 -0.51 -5.76
CA LYS A 73 9.08 0.02 -4.89
C LYS A 73 9.20 1.54 -5.04
N ARG A 74 9.15 2.06 -6.26
CA ARG A 74 9.22 3.51 -6.51
C ARG A 74 8.03 4.27 -5.93
N ILE A 75 6.82 3.69 -5.96
CA ILE A 75 5.62 4.25 -5.32
C ILE A 75 5.74 4.20 -3.80
N LEU A 76 6.21 3.09 -3.23
CA LEU A 76 6.45 2.94 -1.80
C LEU A 76 7.28 4.12 -1.24
N ASP A 77 8.39 4.41 -1.91
CA ASP A 77 9.37 5.42 -1.50
C ASP A 77 9.03 6.85 -1.98
N GLY A 78 8.01 7.00 -2.83
CA GLY A 78 7.71 8.30 -3.49
C GLY A 78 8.79 8.75 -4.47
N SER A 79 9.67 7.84 -4.89
CA SER A 79 10.82 8.10 -5.76
C SER A 79 10.54 7.84 -7.24
N TYR A 80 9.27 7.62 -7.61
CA TYR A 80 8.86 7.29 -8.99
C TYR A 80 9.15 8.37 -10.02
N ASN A 81 9.45 9.61 -9.64
CA ASN A 81 9.91 10.67 -10.56
C ASN A 81 11.42 10.91 -10.55
N GLN A 82 12.19 10.08 -9.84
CA GLN A 82 13.66 10.16 -9.82
C GLN A 82 14.25 9.34 -10.98
N GLY A 83 15.22 9.92 -11.68
CA GLY A 83 15.85 9.30 -12.86
C GLY A 83 16.12 10.33 -13.95
N GLU A 84 16.42 9.84 -15.15
CA GLU A 84 16.61 10.67 -16.33
C GLU A 84 15.28 11.33 -16.74
N VAL A 85 15.27 12.65 -16.93
CA VAL A 85 14.04 13.40 -17.19
C VAL A 85 13.74 13.45 -18.68
N LEU A 86 12.48 13.24 -19.05
CA LEU A 86 12.02 13.48 -20.42
C LEU A 86 12.19 14.93 -20.85
N SER A 87 12.73 15.11 -22.05
CA SER A 87 12.78 16.38 -22.77
C SER A 87 11.37 16.90 -23.10
N LEU A 88 11.29 18.17 -23.49
CA LEU A 88 10.03 18.77 -23.92
C LEU A 88 9.43 18.06 -25.14
N GLN A 89 10.26 17.63 -26.08
CA GLN A 89 9.78 16.96 -27.30
C GLN A 89 9.26 15.56 -26.99
N GLU A 90 9.95 14.78 -26.16
CA GLU A 90 9.46 13.47 -25.72
C GLU A 90 8.12 13.58 -24.97
N LYS A 91 7.96 14.59 -24.11
CA LYS A 91 6.67 14.83 -23.44
C LYS A 91 5.54 15.14 -24.42
N LYS A 92 5.81 15.95 -25.45
CA LYS A 92 4.83 16.27 -26.50
C LYS A 92 4.45 15.04 -27.32
N SER A 93 5.42 14.22 -27.72
CA SER A 93 5.15 13.00 -28.50
C SER A 93 4.34 11.96 -27.71
N LEU A 94 4.48 11.95 -26.38
CA LEU A 94 3.76 11.05 -25.48
C LEU A 94 2.45 11.64 -24.92
N ASN A 95 2.01 12.81 -25.41
CA ASN A 95 0.81 13.50 -24.91
C ASN A 95 0.81 13.74 -23.38
N LEU A 96 1.99 13.98 -22.80
CA LEU A 96 2.18 14.23 -21.37
C LEU A 96 2.10 15.73 -21.04
N ASN A 97 1.82 16.06 -19.77
CA ASN A 97 1.85 17.45 -19.31
C ASN A 97 3.26 18.05 -19.45
N THR A 98 3.44 18.95 -20.41
CA THR A 98 4.74 19.56 -20.71
C THR A 98 5.35 20.35 -19.54
N ARG A 99 4.57 20.78 -18.55
CA ARG A 99 5.05 21.48 -17.35
C ARG A 99 5.51 20.52 -16.25
N ALA A 100 5.08 19.26 -16.29
CA ALA A 100 5.48 18.27 -15.31
C ALA A 100 6.84 17.64 -15.65
N LYS A 101 7.54 17.23 -14.60
CA LYS A 101 8.75 16.39 -14.66
C LYS A 101 8.35 14.92 -14.61
N TYR A 102 8.75 14.14 -15.61
CA TYR A 102 8.63 12.68 -15.64
C TYR A 102 10.02 12.09 -15.85
N SER A 103 10.31 11.02 -15.12
CA SER A 103 11.47 10.20 -15.43
C SER A 103 11.15 9.23 -16.58
N LYS A 104 12.14 8.90 -17.40
CA LYS A 104 12.01 7.89 -18.46
C LYS A 104 11.57 6.55 -17.88
N GLU A 105 12.17 6.18 -16.75
CA GLU A 105 11.91 4.93 -16.05
C GLU A 105 10.47 4.84 -15.53
N LEU A 106 9.85 5.96 -15.16
CA LEU A 106 8.42 5.99 -14.82
C LEU A 106 7.57 5.64 -16.03
N ILE A 107 7.79 6.37 -17.13
CA ILE A 107 7.00 6.23 -18.35
C ILE A 107 7.16 4.83 -18.95
N GLU A 108 8.35 4.24 -18.84
CA GLU A 108 8.59 2.87 -19.26
C GLU A 108 7.73 1.82 -18.54
N CYS A 109 7.17 2.13 -17.36
CA CYS A 109 6.30 1.21 -16.62
C CYS A 109 4.89 1.10 -17.21
N PHE A 110 4.52 2.02 -18.10
CA PHE A 110 3.18 2.10 -18.69
C PHE A 110 3.20 1.66 -20.15
N LEU A 111 2.10 1.03 -20.59
CA LEU A 111 1.84 0.70 -21.98
C LEU A 111 1.07 1.84 -22.65
N SER A 112 1.40 2.11 -23.91
CA SER A 112 0.67 3.05 -24.79
C SER A 112 0.37 4.40 -24.13
N VAL A 113 1.40 5.00 -23.52
CA VAL A 113 1.29 6.22 -22.70
C VAL A 113 0.61 7.36 -23.44
N GLU A 114 0.87 7.49 -24.74
CA GLU A 114 0.29 8.48 -25.63
C GLU A 114 -1.24 8.42 -25.74
N THR A 115 -1.84 7.27 -25.39
CA THR A 115 -3.29 7.03 -25.45
C THR A 115 -3.99 7.12 -24.09
N LEU A 116 -3.24 7.27 -22.99
CA LEU A 116 -3.81 7.33 -21.65
C LEU A 116 -4.65 8.59 -21.48
N LYS A 117 -5.83 8.44 -20.84
CA LYS A 117 -6.74 9.54 -20.52
C LYS A 117 -6.49 10.16 -19.14
N PHE A 118 -5.38 9.77 -18.51
CA PHE A 118 -4.96 10.22 -17.18
C PHE A 118 -3.46 10.43 -17.17
N ASP A 119 -2.97 11.22 -16.21
CA ASP A 119 -1.55 11.46 -16.03
C ASP A 119 -0.89 10.31 -15.22
N PRO A 120 0.19 9.66 -15.71
CA PRO A 120 0.86 8.58 -14.99
C PRO A 120 1.32 8.96 -13.57
N LYS A 121 1.72 10.22 -13.34
CA LYS A 121 2.12 10.68 -12.01
C LYS A 121 0.94 10.85 -11.09
N ASP A 122 -0.17 11.39 -11.61
CA ASP A 122 -1.39 11.53 -10.83
C ASP A 122 -1.92 10.15 -10.44
N PHE A 123 -1.91 9.19 -11.37
CA PHE A 123 -2.20 7.78 -11.07
C PHE A 123 -1.32 7.22 -9.94
N CYS A 124 0.01 7.36 -10.05
CA CYS A 124 0.94 6.89 -9.02
C CYS A 124 0.70 7.58 -7.67
N ARG A 125 0.42 8.89 -7.68
CA ARG A 125 0.14 9.67 -6.47
C ARG A 125 -1.16 9.23 -5.81
N ASN A 126 -2.22 9.09 -6.58
CA ASN A 126 -3.54 8.63 -6.13
C ASN A 126 -3.41 7.24 -5.49
N LEU A 127 -2.76 6.31 -6.19
CA LEU A 127 -2.50 4.96 -5.66
C LEU A 127 -1.67 5.01 -4.38
N GLN A 128 -0.56 5.78 -4.37
CA GLN A 128 0.32 5.89 -3.21
C GLN A 128 -0.43 6.31 -1.96
N TYR A 129 -1.18 7.41 -2.03
CA TYR A 129 -1.85 7.94 -0.85
C TYR A 129 -3.05 7.09 -0.44
N THR A 130 -3.80 6.58 -1.41
CA THR A 130 -4.97 5.73 -1.12
C THR A 130 -4.54 4.49 -0.37
N GLU A 131 -3.63 3.70 -0.94
CA GLU A 131 -3.18 2.46 -0.32
C GLU A 131 -2.41 2.70 1.00
N ARG A 132 -1.68 3.82 1.11
CA ARG A 132 -1.04 4.21 2.38
C ARG A 132 -2.06 4.45 3.48
N SER A 133 -3.14 5.17 3.19
CA SER A 133 -4.19 5.44 4.16
C SER A 133 -4.93 4.16 4.56
N ILE A 134 -5.22 3.26 3.61
CA ILE A 134 -5.82 1.94 3.89
C ILE A 134 -4.96 1.13 4.86
N VAL A 135 -3.65 1.04 4.63
CA VAL A 135 -2.73 0.30 5.51
C VAL A 135 -2.66 0.94 6.89
N TRP A 136 -2.60 2.27 6.96
CA TRP A 136 -2.59 3.00 8.21
C TRP A 136 -3.87 2.76 9.02
N VAL A 137 -5.03 2.90 8.39
CA VAL A 137 -6.34 2.69 9.02
C VAL A 137 -6.49 1.24 9.45
N THR A 138 -6.09 0.27 8.63
CA THR A 138 -6.14 -1.16 8.99
C THR A 138 -5.34 -1.44 10.26
N ARG A 139 -4.14 -0.86 10.37
CA ARG A 139 -3.31 -0.95 11.57
C ARG A 139 -3.99 -0.30 12.77
N GLU A 140 -4.58 0.87 12.56
CA GLU A 140 -5.24 1.63 13.62
C GLU A 140 -6.49 0.91 14.15
N ILE A 141 -7.29 0.28 13.28
CA ILE A 141 -8.39 -0.60 13.67
C ILE A 141 -7.90 -1.70 14.61
N ASN A 142 -6.82 -2.39 14.24
CA ASN A 142 -6.26 -3.46 15.07
C ASN A 142 -5.77 -2.93 16.43
N ARG A 143 -5.14 -1.75 16.44
CA ARG A 143 -4.70 -1.09 17.66
C ARG A 143 -5.89 -0.75 18.56
N LEU A 144 -6.93 -0.12 18.02
CA LEU A 144 -8.13 0.27 18.76
C LEU A 144 -8.88 -0.96 19.34
N LYS A 145 -8.94 -2.08 18.60
CA LYS A 145 -9.49 -3.34 19.11
C LYS A 145 -8.71 -3.90 20.30
N GLN A 146 -7.39 -3.73 20.32
CA GLN A 146 -6.53 -4.18 21.43
C GLN A 146 -6.67 -3.31 22.69
N VAL A 147 -7.07 -2.05 22.53
CA VAL A 147 -7.26 -1.12 23.65
C VAL A 147 -8.48 -1.52 24.51
N GLY A 148 -9.50 -2.14 23.92
CA GLY A 148 -10.57 -2.85 24.64
C GLY A 148 -11.67 -2.01 25.30
N PHE A 149 -11.55 -0.68 25.35
CA PHE A 149 -12.63 0.22 25.85
C PHE A 149 -13.32 1.04 24.75
N ILE A 150 -12.92 0.85 23.49
CA ILE A 150 -13.46 1.59 22.34
C ILE A 150 -14.42 0.67 21.58
N ASP A 151 -15.72 0.88 21.75
CA ASP A 151 -16.76 0.09 21.09
C ASP A 151 -17.15 0.63 19.72
N GLU A 152 -17.04 1.95 19.54
CA GLU A 152 -17.44 2.68 18.34
C GLU A 152 -16.29 3.52 17.79
N VAL A 153 -16.29 3.68 16.47
CA VAL A 153 -15.30 4.46 15.74
C VAL A 153 -16.01 5.37 14.75
N ARG A 154 -15.49 6.58 14.58
CA ARG A 154 -15.87 7.47 13.50
C ARG A 154 -14.98 7.19 12.30
N LEU A 155 -15.59 6.79 11.20
CA LEU A 155 -15.01 6.71 9.88
C LEU A 155 -15.19 8.04 9.17
N SER A 156 -14.20 8.42 8.38
CA SER A 156 -14.28 9.58 7.51
C SER A 156 -13.34 9.37 6.32
N GLY A 157 -13.61 10.04 5.21
CA GLY A 157 -12.68 10.03 4.09
C GLY A 157 -12.75 11.27 3.21
N ILE A 158 -11.87 11.30 2.21
CA ILE A 158 -11.79 12.35 1.20
C ILE A 158 -11.75 11.67 -0.17
N GLY A 159 -12.55 12.15 -1.12
CA GLY A 159 -12.78 11.50 -2.41
C GLY A 159 -13.99 10.57 -2.39
N ASP A 160 -14.22 9.82 -3.47
CA ASP A 160 -15.28 8.80 -3.54
C ASP A 160 -14.89 7.56 -2.70
N VAL A 161 -15.07 7.69 -1.39
CA VAL A 161 -14.78 6.63 -0.40
C VAL A 161 -16.02 5.82 -0.03
N GLY A 162 -17.13 6.02 -0.75
CA GLY A 162 -18.40 5.30 -0.53
C GLY A 162 -18.87 5.33 0.93
N ASP A 163 -19.18 4.15 1.48
CA ASP A 163 -19.75 3.96 2.82
C ASP A 163 -18.84 4.37 4.00
N TRP A 164 -17.62 4.85 3.73
CA TRP A 164 -16.68 5.32 4.74
C TRP A 164 -16.90 6.76 5.19
N ASP A 165 -17.70 7.53 4.47
CA ASP A 165 -17.82 8.96 4.74
C ASP A 165 -18.70 9.27 5.95
N GLU A 166 -18.19 10.13 6.84
CA GLU A 166 -18.83 10.66 8.06
C GLU A 166 -19.74 9.71 8.85
N LYS A 167 -19.28 8.49 9.14
CA LYS A 167 -20.11 7.45 9.76
C LYS A 167 -19.55 6.99 11.11
N ILE A 168 -20.43 6.81 12.09
CA ILE A 168 -20.10 6.12 13.34
C ILE A 168 -20.54 4.66 13.20
N VAL A 169 -19.62 3.73 13.47
CA VAL A 169 -19.90 2.28 13.44
C VAL A 169 -19.27 1.60 14.64
N LYS A 170 -19.77 0.40 14.97
CA LYS A 170 -19.07 -0.48 15.90
C LYS A 170 -17.72 -0.90 15.33
N ILE A 171 -16.69 -0.98 16.16
CA ILE A 171 -15.32 -1.35 15.74
C ILE A 171 -15.24 -2.75 15.08
N ASP A 172 -16.19 -3.63 15.41
CA ASP A 172 -16.32 -4.97 14.80
C ASP A 172 -17.22 -5.02 13.57
N LYS A 173 -17.80 -3.89 13.16
CA LYS A 173 -18.69 -3.76 12.01
C LYS A 173 -18.21 -2.69 11.02
N ILE A 174 -16.90 -2.56 10.88
CA ILE A 174 -16.29 -1.64 9.90
C ILE A 174 -16.56 -2.18 8.49
N PRO A 175 -17.12 -1.37 7.56
CA PRO A 175 -17.34 -1.77 6.19
C PRO A 175 -15.99 -2.03 5.48
N PRO A 176 -15.98 -2.88 4.43
CA PRO A 176 -14.79 -3.05 3.62
C PRO A 176 -14.37 -1.72 2.96
N PHE A 177 -13.08 -1.58 2.63
CA PHE A 177 -12.63 -0.47 1.80
C PHE A 177 -13.19 -0.62 0.38
N PRO A 178 -13.74 0.45 -0.22
CA PRO A 178 -14.18 0.43 -1.61
C PRO A 178 -12.98 0.25 -2.56
N ILE A 179 -13.27 -0.22 -3.78
CA ILE A 179 -12.29 -0.28 -4.85
C ILE A 179 -12.21 1.12 -5.48
N ILE A 180 -11.06 1.79 -5.33
CA ILE A 180 -10.81 3.11 -5.89
C ILE A 180 -10.19 3.00 -7.29
N ASP A 181 -10.72 3.78 -8.23
CA ASP A 181 -10.13 3.98 -9.56
C ASP A 181 -9.08 5.09 -9.52
N TYR A 182 -7.81 4.71 -9.36
CA TYR A 182 -6.70 5.66 -9.21
C TYR A 182 -6.45 6.51 -10.46
N THR A 183 -7.04 6.15 -11.61
CA THR A 183 -6.95 6.94 -12.84
C THR A 183 -7.79 8.21 -12.76
N LYS A 184 -8.76 8.27 -11.84
CA LYS A 184 -9.69 9.39 -11.68
C LYS A 184 -9.38 10.20 -10.44
N GLU A 185 -9.21 9.53 -9.30
CA GLU A 185 -9.18 10.21 -8.02
C GLU A 185 -8.33 9.52 -6.95
N GLN A 186 -8.10 10.26 -5.89
CA GLN A 186 -7.48 9.81 -4.66
C GLN A 186 -8.57 9.61 -3.60
N GLY A 187 -8.57 8.45 -2.95
CA GLY A 187 -9.38 8.18 -1.77
C GLY A 187 -8.51 8.21 -0.51
N LEU A 188 -8.85 9.01 0.50
CA LEU A 188 -8.17 8.98 1.79
C LEU A 188 -9.11 8.46 2.86
N PHE A 189 -8.63 7.52 3.68
CA PHE A 189 -9.41 6.94 4.77
C PHE A 189 -8.85 7.37 6.13
N PHE A 190 -9.75 7.66 7.05
CA PHE A 190 -9.43 8.02 8.43
C PHE A 190 -10.35 7.29 9.40
N ILE A 191 -9.83 7.01 10.58
CA ILE A 191 -10.57 6.40 11.69
C ILE A 191 -10.20 7.10 12.99
N ASN A 192 -11.20 7.38 13.81
CA ASN A 192 -11.03 7.96 15.14
C ASN A 192 -11.85 7.16 16.15
N GLY A 193 -11.28 6.91 17.34
CA GLY A 193 -12.06 6.35 18.45
C GLY A 193 -13.24 7.26 18.79
N HIS A 194 -14.43 6.69 18.91
CA HIS A 194 -15.61 7.42 19.34
C HIS A 194 -15.98 7.01 20.77
N ILE A 195 -15.99 8.00 21.66
CA ILE A 195 -16.41 7.81 23.05
C ILE A 195 -17.68 8.64 23.21
N ASN A 196 -18.79 7.97 23.54
CA ASN A 196 -20.04 8.66 23.84
C ASN A 196 -19.87 9.45 25.15
N PRO A 197 -20.08 10.78 25.14
CA PRO A 197 -20.09 11.53 26.38
C PRO A 197 -21.29 11.07 27.23
N PHE A 198 -21.01 10.71 28.48
CA PHE A 198 -22.00 10.32 29.48
C PHE A 198 -22.96 11.46 29.84
#